data_AF-A0A662PZ36-F1
#
_entry.id   AF-A0A662PZ36-F1
#
_cell.length_a   1.000
_cell.length_b   1.000
_cell.length_c   1.000
_cell.angle_alpha   90.00
_cell.angle_beta   90.00
_cell.angle_gamma   90.00
#
_symmetry.space_group_name_H-M   'P 1'
#
loop_
_entity.id
_entity.type
_entity.pdbx_description
1 polymer ?
#
loop_
_entity_poly.entity_id
_entity_poly.type
_entity_poly.pdbx_seq_one_letter_code
_entity_poly.pdbx_strand_id
1 'polypeptide(L)'
;MFGGAGAKPSLEVSLIAVNAALYAAFGYLTYLGIFAPIFGTVRFWPAVIIPAAFSILFSPRIGGAGAAIGIFISDILIHGNPLLSLTVGVPSNFTAFYLIGWLARRWRDRVSAAFSIGVQLIPVLGCAAISLWNLVDEFTAMIFLAVSLIVLAFTMILHVAQRRYLGWVAASSIGLMAGSAIIGVGLWAYS
;
A
#
# COMPACT_ATOMS: atom_id res chain seq x y z
N MET A 1 14.57 -17.13 13.86
CA MET A 1 13.72 -18.27 14.27
C MET A 1 12.28 -17.78 14.37
N PHE A 2 11.48 -17.94 13.31
CA PHE A 2 10.01 -17.86 13.38
C PHE A 2 9.46 -18.88 12.39
N GLY A 3 9.67 -20.14 12.71
CA GLY A 3 9.06 -21.27 12.03
C GLY A 3 8.12 -21.97 13.00
N GLY A 4 6.87 -22.18 12.58
CA GLY A 4 6.06 -23.30 13.05
C GLY A 4 4.91 -23.03 14.02
N ALA A 5 4.97 -22.02 14.89
CA ALA A 5 3.86 -21.72 15.81
C ALA A 5 3.25 -20.36 15.45
N GLY A 6 1.99 -20.35 15.02
CA GLY A 6 1.21 -19.11 14.91
C GLY A 6 1.27 -18.35 16.24
N ALA A 7 1.22 -17.01 16.19
CA ALA A 7 1.13 -16.21 17.39
C ALA A 7 -0.03 -16.74 18.27
N LYS A 8 0.14 -16.72 19.60
CA LYS A 8 -0.97 -17.05 20.50
C LYS A 8 -2.18 -16.17 20.10
N PRO A 9 -3.42 -16.70 20.08
CA PRO A 9 -4.57 -15.94 19.63
C PRO A 9 -4.71 -14.57 20.33
N SER A 10 -4.39 -14.51 21.62
CA SER A 10 -4.38 -13.26 22.38
C SER A 10 -3.37 -12.23 21.83
N LEU A 11 -2.14 -12.65 21.52
CA LEU A 11 -1.12 -11.78 20.95
C LEU A 11 -1.49 -11.33 19.52
N GLU A 12 -2.05 -12.23 18.71
CA GLU A 12 -2.51 -11.89 17.36
C GLU A 12 -3.58 -10.80 17.40
N VAL A 13 -4.59 -10.95 18.27
CA VAL A 13 -5.65 -9.96 18.46
C VAL A 13 -5.08 -8.64 18.97
N SER A 14 -4.17 -8.67 19.96
CA SER A 14 -3.54 -7.45 20.46
C SER A 14 -2.76 -6.71 19.37
N LEU A 15 -1.99 -7.42 18.54
CA LEU A 15 -1.23 -6.80 17.45
C LEU A 15 -2.13 -6.26 16.34
N ILE A 16 -3.24 -6.93 16.02
CA ILE A 16 -4.26 -6.41 15.10
C ILE A 16 -4.86 -5.11 15.63
N ALA A 17 -5.25 -5.09 16.91
CA ALA A 17 -5.84 -3.91 17.55
C ALA A 17 -4.87 -2.72 17.58
N VAL A 18 -3.60 -2.95 17.93
CA VAL A 18 -2.57 -1.90 17.92
C VAL A 18 -2.33 -1.39 16.49
N ASN A 19 -2.20 -2.29 15.51
CA ASN A 19 -2.05 -1.90 14.11
C ASN A 19 -3.21 -1.03 13.63
N ALA A 20 -4.45 -1.46 13.90
CA ALA A 20 -5.65 -0.73 13.52
C ALA A 20 -5.74 0.65 14.18
N ALA A 21 -5.49 0.72 15.50
CA ALA A 21 -5.52 1.97 16.25
C ALA A 21 -4.45 2.95 15.75
N LEU A 22 -3.21 2.49 15.55
CA LEU A 22 -2.14 3.31 15.01
C LEU A 22 -2.45 3.76 13.58
N TYR A 23 -2.91 2.86 12.72
CA TYR A 23 -3.23 3.19 11.34
C TYR A 23 -4.37 4.21 11.23
N ALA A 24 -5.43 4.06 12.04
CA ALA A 24 -6.52 5.01 12.09
C ALA A 24 -6.10 6.37 12.69
N ALA A 25 -5.38 6.37 13.82
CA ALA A 25 -4.97 7.59 14.51
C ALA A 25 -3.96 8.39 13.68
N PHE A 26 -2.91 7.76 13.18
CA PHE A 26 -1.96 8.44 12.28
C PHE A 26 -2.63 8.82 10.96
N GLY A 27 -3.51 7.97 10.43
CA GLY A 27 -4.31 8.31 9.26
C GLY A 27 -5.10 9.60 9.46
N TYR A 28 -5.76 9.75 10.60
CA TYR A 28 -6.50 10.96 10.96
C TYR A 28 -5.59 12.17 11.22
N LEU A 29 -4.50 12.00 11.96
CA LEU A 29 -3.56 13.10 12.27
C LEU A 29 -2.77 13.58 11.05
N THR A 30 -2.49 12.68 10.10
CA THR A 30 -1.80 12.99 8.84
C THR A 30 -2.76 13.24 7.69
N TYR A 31 -4.06 13.34 7.97
CA TYR A 31 -5.05 13.87 7.05
C TYR A 31 -4.83 15.39 6.95
N LEU A 32 -3.83 15.78 6.17
CA LEU A 32 -3.46 17.17 5.93
C LEU A 32 -4.47 17.90 5.01
N GLY A 33 -5.65 17.31 4.76
CA GLY A 33 -6.58 17.75 3.72
C GLY A 33 -6.00 17.64 2.30
N ILE A 34 -4.83 17.03 2.14
CA ILE A 34 -4.16 16.81 0.86
C ILE A 34 -4.79 15.58 0.21
N PHE A 35 -5.84 15.83 -0.56
CA PHE A 35 -6.30 14.90 -1.57
C PHE A 35 -5.28 14.88 -2.71
N ALA A 36 -5.11 13.73 -3.37
CA ALA A 36 -4.29 13.68 -4.57
C ALA A 36 -4.79 14.79 -5.52
N PRO A 37 -3.93 15.69 -6.04
CA PRO A 37 -4.35 17.03 -6.45
C PRO A 37 -5.53 17.10 -7.42
N ILE A 38 -5.85 16.05 -8.18
CA ILE A 38 -6.92 16.06 -9.19
C ILE A 38 -7.78 14.76 -9.19
N PHE A 39 -7.51 13.78 -8.31
CA PHE A 39 -8.21 12.48 -8.28
C PHE A 39 -9.16 12.30 -7.09
N GLY A 40 -10.27 13.05 -7.10
CA GLY A 40 -11.43 12.76 -6.26
C GLY A 40 -11.11 12.49 -4.79
N THR A 41 -11.95 11.69 -4.15
CA THR A 41 -11.91 11.37 -2.71
C THR A 41 -10.66 10.60 -2.23
N VAL A 42 -9.65 10.39 -3.09
CA VAL A 42 -8.46 9.57 -2.80
C VAL A 42 -7.34 10.42 -2.18
N ARG A 43 -6.92 9.99 -1.00
CA ARG A 43 -5.99 10.70 -0.12
C ARG A 43 -4.54 10.26 -0.30
N PHE A 44 -3.60 11.21 -0.17
CA PHE A 44 -2.20 10.85 0.05
C PHE A 44 -2.06 10.24 1.46
N TRP A 45 -1.56 9.00 1.55
CA TRP A 45 -1.69 8.22 2.78
C TRP A 45 -0.34 7.68 3.29
N PRO A 46 0.49 8.51 3.95
CA PRO A 46 1.78 8.04 4.49
C PRO A 46 1.61 7.02 5.63
N ALA A 47 0.45 7.01 6.30
CA ALA A 47 0.14 6.08 7.38
C ALA A 47 0.18 4.59 6.93
N VAL A 48 0.17 4.29 5.62
CA VAL A 48 0.33 2.92 5.09
C VAL A 48 1.61 2.21 5.57
N ILE A 49 2.62 2.97 6.02
CA ILE A 49 3.85 2.40 6.56
C ILE A 49 3.60 1.52 7.80
N ILE A 50 2.57 1.84 8.60
CA ILE A 50 2.22 1.13 9.83
C ILE A 50 1.73 -0.30 9.50
N PRO A 51 0.64 -0.51 8.75
CA PRO A 51 0.20 -1.85 8.40
C PRO A 51 1.21 -2.61 7.53
N ALA A 52 2.00 -1.93 6.69
CA ALA A 52 3.09 -2.57 5.96
C ALA A 52 4.15 -3.15 6.92
N ALA A 53 4.59 -2.37 7.91
CA ALA A 53 5.53 -2.83 8.93
C ALA A 53 4.97 -4.04 9.71
N PHE A 54 3.71 -3.98 10.15
CA PHE A 54 3.08 -5.11 10.86
C PHE A 54 2.94 -6.36 9.98
N SER A 55 2.65 -6.18 8.68
CA SER A 55 2.56 -7.27 7.70
C SER A 55 3.89 -8.00 7.50
N ILE A 56 4.99 -7.24 7.47
CA ILE A 56 6.35 -7.75 7.24
C ILE A 56 6.93 -8.35 8.53
N LEU A 57 6.81 -7.63 9.65
CA LEU A 57 7.44 -7.98 10.92
C LEU A 57 6.72 -9.11 11.66
N PHE A 58 5.38 -9.12 11.65
CA PHE A 58 4.59 -10.09 12.41
C PHE A 58 3.94 -11.15 11.52
N SER A 59 2.98 -10.77 10.67
CA SER A 59 2.21 -11.71 9.82
C SER A 59 1.32 -10.95 8.83
N PRO A 60 1.00 -11.51 7.64
CA PRO A 60 0.06 -10.90 6.69
C PRO A 60 -1.32 -10.71 7.30
N ARG A 61 -1.73 -11.67 8.14
CA ARG A 61 -3.05 -11.64 8.78
C ARG A 61 -3.14 -10.46 9.73
N ILE A 62 -2.11 -10.24 10.54
CA ILE A 62 -2.04 -9.13 11.50
C ILE A 62 -2.04 -7.78 10.79
N GLY A 63 -1.18 -7.65 9.79
CA GLY A 63 -1.04 -6.42 9.02
C GLY A 63 -2.28 -6.10 8.18
N GLY A 64 -2.81 -7.09 7.45
CA GLY A 64 -4.01 -6.96 6.61
C GLY A 64 -5.29 -6.72 7.41
N ALA A 65 -5.54 -7.49 8.48
CA ALA A 65 -6.72 -7.30 9.31
C ALA A 65 -6.69 -5.95 10.05
N GLY A 66 -5.54 -5.57 10.60
CA GLY A 66 -5.41 -4.27 11.25
C GLY A 66 -5.56 -3.11 10.25
N ALA A 67 -5.07 -3.26 9.01
CA ALA A 67 -5.29 -2.27 7.97
C ALA A 67 -6.77 -2.14 7.57
N ALA A 68 -7.48 -3.26 7.44
CA ALA A 68 -8.92 -3.30 7.17
C ALA A 68 -9.72 -2.58 8.26
N ILE A 69 -9.43 -2.84 9.53
CA ILE A 69 -10.14 -2.19 10.63
C ILE A 69 -9.76 -0.71 10.71
N GLY A 70 -8.46 -0.39 10.59
CA GLY A 70 -7.98 0.98 10.68
C GLY A 70 -8.47 1.88 9.54
N ILE A 71 -8.52 1.37 8.30
CA ILE A 71 -9.08 2.11 7.17
C ILE A 71 -10.57 2.36 7.38
N PHE A 72 -11.32 1.36 7.85
CA PHE A 72 -12.74 1.51 8.11
C PHE A 72 -12.98 2.64 9.11
N ILE A 73 -12.31 2.60 10.28
CA ILE A 73 -12.43 3.66 11.29
C ILE A 73 -12.07 5.03 10.68
N SER A 74 -10.97 5.10 9.94
CA SER A 74 -10.53 6.35 9.33
C SER A 74 -11.52 6.90 8.29
N ASP A 75 -12.11 6.04 7.46
CA ASP A 75 -13.06 6.42 6.42
C ASP A 75 -14.40 6.87 7.02
N ILE A 76 -14.85 6.23 8.11
CA ILE A 76 -16.06 6.70 8.84
C ILE A 76 -15.83 8.10 9.41
N LEU A 77 -14.66 8.35 10.00
CA LEU A 77 -14.36 9.64 10.63
C LEU A 77 -14.17 10.78 9.61
N ILE A 78 -13.70 10.47 8.39
CA ILE A 78 -13.37 11.48 7.38
C ILE A 78 -14.48 11.64 6.34
N HIS A 79 -14.95 10.53 5.75
CA HIS A 79 -15.90 10.54 4.64
C HIS A 79 -17.33 10.25 5.07
N GLY A 80 -17.53 9.61 6.22
CA GLY A 80 -18.87 9.26 6.74
C GLY A 80 -19.64 8.24 5.90
N ASN A 81 -18.98 7.54 4.96
CA ASN A 81 -19.62 6.56 4.07
C ASN A 81 -19.17 5.12 4.43
N PRO A 82 -19.91 4.43 5.31
CA PRO A 82 -19.58 3.06 5.72
C PRO A 82 -19.67 2.05 4.59
N LEU A 83 -20.62 2.21 3.68
CA LEU A 83 -20.84 1.24 2.61
C LEU A 83 -19.69 1.24 1.61
N LEU A 84 -19.21 2.44 1.23
CA LEU A 84 -18.06 2.57 0.35
C LEU A 84 -16.78 2.01 1.00
N SER A 85 -16.58 2.28 2.30
CA SER A 85 -15.42 1.75 3.00
C SER A 85 -15.47 0.22 3.09
N LEU A 86 -16.61 -0.38 3.46
CA LEU A 86 -16.75 -1.84 3.56
C LEU A 86 -16.61 -2.55 2.21
N THR A 87 -17.04 -1.91 1.12
CA THR A 87 -17.03 -2.54 -0.21
C THR A 87 -15.74 -2.29 -1.00
N VAL A 88 -15.04 -1.18 -0.74
CA VAL A 88 -13.85 -0.77 -1.50
C VAL A 88 -12.63 -0.58 -0.61
N GLY A 89 -12.74 0.27 0.42
CA GLY A 89 -11.61 0.63 1.30
C GLY A 89 -11.04 -0.57 2.05
N VAL A 90 -11.90 -1.30 2.77
CA VAL A 90 -11.57 -2.47 3.57
C VAL A 90 -10.98 -3.61 2.72
N PRO A 91 -11.61 -4.04 1.62
CA PRO A 91 -11.04 -5.10 0.78
C PRO A 91 -9.72 -4.71 0.12
N SER A 92 -9.59 -3.45 -0.31
CA SER A 92 -8.34 -2.94 -0.89
C SER A 92 -7.18 -3.01 0.12
N ASN A 93 -7.39 -2.46 1.31
CA ASN A 93 -6.33 -2.39 2.33
C ASN A 93 -5.96 -3.79 2.84
N PHE A 94 -6.97 -4.63 3.12
CA PHE A 94 -6.71 -6.02 3.49
C PHE A 94 -5.84 -6.71 2.44
N THR A 95 -6.24 -6.63 1.17
CA THR A 95 -5.55 -7.30 0.06
C THR A 95 -4.13 -6.77 -0.09
N ALA A 96 -3.95 -5.45 -0.09
CA ALA A 96 -2.65 -4.82 -0.23
C ALA A 96 -1.68 -5.32 0.85
N PHE A 97 -2.00 -5.10 2.12
CA PHE A 97 -1.07 -5.38 3.21
C PHE A 97 -0.88 -6.87 3.46
N TYR A 98 -1.92 -7.69 3.24
CA TYR A 98 -1.77 -9.15 3.26
C TYR A 98 -0.77 -9.60 2.19
N LEU A 99 -0.88 -9.11 0.96
CA LEU A 99 0.05 -9.45 -0.12
C LEU A 99 1.47 -8.96 0.18
N ILE A 100 1.65 -7.74 0.68
CA ILE A 100 2.97 -7.21 1.08
C ILE A 100 3.62 -8.18 2.08
N GLY A 101 2.91 -8.52 3.16
CA GLY A 101 3.44 -9.43 4.17
C GLY A 101 3.74 -10.81 3.61
N TRP A 102 2.84 -11.38 2.80
CA TRP A 102 3.00 -12.71 2.22
C TRP A 102 4.20 -12.79 1.27
N LEU A 103 4.31 -11.84 0.35
CA LEU A 103 5.39 -11.75 -0.62
C LEU A 103 6.73 -11.46 0.06
N ALA A 104 6.78 -10.51 1.01
CA ALA A 104 8.02 -10.14 1.69
C ALA A 104 8.70 -11.33 2.40
N ARG A 105 7.92 -12.28 2.95
CA ARG A 105 8.46 -13.51 3.54
C ARG A 105 8.91 -14.54 2.50
N ARG A 106 8.20 -14.64 1.38
CA ARG A 106 8.57 -15.56 0.29
C ARG A 106 9.81 -15.11 -0.47
N TRP A 107 10.02 -13.80 -0.56
CA TRP A 107 10.97 -13.16 -1.47
C TRP A 107 12.17 -12.50 -0.80
N ARG A 108 12.26 -12.52 0.54
CA ARG A 108 13.28 -11.85 1.35
C ARG A 108 14.67 -11.83 0.71
N ASP A 109 15.18 -12.98 0.29
CA ASP A 109 16.51 -13.12 -0.30
C ASP A 109 16.50 -13.82 -1.68
N ARG A 110 15.32 -14.00 -2.28
CA ARG A 110 15.13 -14.83 -3.49
C ARG A 110 14.80 -14.04 -4.75
N VAL A 111 14.62 -12.74 -4.64
CA VAL A 111 14.26 -11.87 -5.77
C VAL A 111 15.50 -11.30 -6.42
N SER A 112 15.60 -11.48 -7.74
CA SER A 112 16.64 -10.84 -8.53
C SER A 112 16.39 -9.33 -8.63
N ALA A 113 17.47 -8.59 -8.79
CA ALA A 113 17.39 -7.15 -9.02
C ALA A 113 16.57 -6.79 -10.25
N ALA A 114 16.75 -7.54 -11.34
CA ALA A 114 16.00 -7.35 -12.57
C ALA A 114 14.49 -7.47 -12.34
N PHE A 115 14.05 -8.42 -11.51
CA PHE A 115 12.63 -8.55 -11.16
C PHE A 115 12.14 -7.34 -10.33
N SER A 116 12.88 -6.95 -9.28
CA SER A 116 12.47 -5.81 -8.45
C SER A 116 12.41 -4.51 -9.24
N ILE A 117 13.37 -4.28 -10.15
CA ILE A 117 13.38 -3.11 -11.05
C ILE A 117 12.21 -3.21 -12.05
N GLY A 118 12.00 -4.39 -12.63
CA GLY A 118 10.90 -4.64 -13.57
C GLY A 118 9.52 -4.34 -12.97
N VAL A 119 9.30 -4.69 -11.70
CA VAL A 119 8.06 -4.32 -10.99
C VAL A 119 7.88 -2.81 -10.90
N GLN A 120 8.95 -2.05 -10.67
CA GLN A 120 8.86 -0.58 -10.60
C GLN A 120 8.70 0.09 -11.96
N LEU A 121 9.03 -0.60 -13.06
CA LEU A 121 8.74 -0.09 -14.39
C LEU A 121 7.23 -0.08 -14.69
N ILE A 122 6.42 -0.92 -14.04
CA ILE A 122 4.97 -0.96 -14.24
C ILE A 122 4.32 0.41 -13.96
N PRO A 123 4.48 1.04 -12.78
CA PRO A 123 3.91 2.36 -12.54
C PRO A 123 4.53 3.44 -13.43
N VAL A 124 5.83 3.37 -13.74
CA VAL A 124 6.48 4.35 -14.64
C VAL A 124 5.86 4.31 -16.03
N LEU A 125 5.73 3.12 -16.62
CA LEU A 125 5.12 2.92 -17.94
C LEU A 125 3.64 3.29 -17.92
N GLY A 126 2.92 2.95 -16.85
CA GLY A 126 1.53 3.36 -16.66
C GLY A 126 1.36 4.87 -16.65
N CYS A 127 2.19 5.60 -15.89
CA CYS A 127 2.17 7.06 -15.84
C CYS A 127 2.55 7.69 -17.19
N ALA A 128 3.56 7.13 -17.88
CA ALA A 128 3.95 7.59 -19.21
C ALA A 128 2.84 7.39 -20.24
N ALA A 129 2.16 6.24 -20.24
CA ALA A 129 1.02 5.98 -21.13
C ALA A 129 -0.15 6.93 -20.86
N ILE A 130 -0.47 7.18 -19.58
CA ILE A 130 -1.49 8.15 -19.16
C ILE A 130 -1.17 9.56 -19.68
N SER A 131 0.10 9.97 -19.60
CA SER A 131 0.57 11.27 -20.11
C SER A 131 0.51 11.36 -21.64
N LEU A 132 0.94 10.32 -22.36
CA LEU A 132 0.95 10.31 -23.82
C LEU A 132 -0.46 10.33 -24.43
N TRP A 133 -1.43 9.74 -23.75
CA TRP A 133 -2.83 9.72 -24.20
C TRP A 133 -3.66 10.88 -23.66
N ASN A 134 -3.06 11.83 -22.93
CA ASN A 134 -3.76 12.96 -22.31
C ASN A 134 -5.01 12.53 -21.53
N LEU A 135 -4.93 11.40 -20.82
CA LEU A 135 -6.04 10.84 -20.04
C LEU A 135 -6.35 11.66 -18.79
N VAL A 136 -5.36 12.43 -18.32
CA VAL A 136 -5.40 13.24 -17.09
C VAL A 136 -4.70 14.56 -17.39
N ASP A 137 -4.87 15.56 -16.53
CA ASP A 137 -4.21 16.85 -16.70
C ASP A 137 -2.67 16.71 -16.63
N GLU A 138 -1.98 17.60 -17.35
CA GLU A 138 -0.53 17.56 -17.50
C GLU A 138 0.19 17.66 -16.14
N PHE A 139 -0.33 18.49 -15.23
CA PHE A 139 0.28 18.70 -13.92
C PHE A 139 0.26 17.44 -13.06
N THR A 140 -0.87 16.72 -13.03
CA THR A 140 -1.02 15.47 -12.30
C THR A 140 -0.23 14.34 -12.94
N ALA A 141 -0.24 14.24 -14.27
CA ALA A 141 0.58 13.28 -14.98
C ALA A 141 2.07 13.45 -14.63
N MET A 142 2.56 14.70 -14.56
CA MET A 142 3.92 15.02 -14.15
C MET A 142 4.22 14.58 -12.71
N ILE A 143 3.31 14.83 -11.76
CA ILE A 143 3.51 14.40 -10.36
C ILE A 143 3.60 12.87 -10.27
N PHE A 144 2.70 12.15 -10.94
CA PHE A 144 2.68 10.69 -10.92
C PHE A 144 3.95 10.10 -11.54
N LEU A 145 4.36 10.65 -12.69
CA LEU A 145 5.60 10.25 -13.35
C LEU A 145 6.82 10.54 -12.45
N ALA A 146 6.90 11.74 -11.86
CA ALA A 146 8.00 12.11 -10.98
C ALA A 146 8.10 11.18 -9.76
N VAL A 147 6.99 10.90 -9.07
CA VAL A 147 6.96 9.97 -7.94
C VAL A 147 7.38 8.56 -8.36
N SER A 148 6.88 8.06 -9.50
CA SER A 148 7.25 6.73 -10.00
C SER A 148 8.75 6.62 -10.33
N LEU A 149 9.35 7.68 -10.90
CA LEU A 149 10.78 7.75 -11.19
C LEU A 149 11.63 7.83 -9.92
N ILE A 150 11.18 8.59 -8.91
CA ILE A 150 11.83 8.65 -7.59
C ILE A 150 11.86 7.26 -6.94
N VAL A 151 10.74 6.54 -6.98
CA VAL A 151 10.65 5.17 -6.43
C VAL A 151 11.54 4.18 -7.20
N LEU A 152 11.62 4.31 -8.54
CA LEU A 152 12.54 3.53 -9.37
C LEU A 152 14.00 3.83 -9.00
N ALA A 153 14.38 5.11 -8.91
CA ALA A 153 15.73 5.53 -8.53
C ALA A 153 16.11 5.03 -7.13
N PHE A 154 15.19 5.13 -6.16
CA PHE A 154 15.38 4.58 -4.83
C PHE A 154 15.63 3.07 -4.85
N THR A 155 14.91 2.34 -5.70
CA THR A 155 15.10 0.89 -5.88
C THR A 155 16.47 0.57 -6.49
N MET A 156 16.93 1.38 -7.44
CA MET A 156 18.29 1.26 -8.02
C MET A 156 19.39 1.54 -6.99
N ILE A 157 19.20 2.55 -6.13
CA ILE A 157 20.13 2.84 -5.03
C ILE A 157 20.17 1.66 -4.04
N LEU A 158 19.01 1.12 -3.67
CA LEU A 158 18.94 -0.06 -2.80
C LEU A 158 19.57 -1.30 -3.44
N HIS A 159 19.52 -1.43 -4.76
CA HIS A 159 20.19 -2.52 -5.47
C HIS A 159 21.72 -2.49 -5.27
N VAL A 160 22.32 -1.29 -5.22
CA VAL A 160 23.75 -1.13 -4.99
C VAL A 160 24.08 -1.22 -3.50
N ALA A 161 23.29 -0.55 -2.64
CA ALA A 161 23.61 -0.42 -1.23
C ALA A 161 23.23 -1.65 -0.38
N GLN A 162 22.03 -2.22 -0.57
CA GLN A 162 21.44 -3.22 0.33
C GLN A 162 20.49 -4.17 -0.41
N ARG A 163 21.05 -5.09 -1.22
CA ARG A 163 20.29 -6.06 -2.03
C ARG A 163 19.25 -6.89 -1.28
N ARG A 164 19.45 -7.12 0.03
CA ARG A 164 18.50 -7.87 0.88
C ARG A 164 17.11 -7.25 0.99
N TYR A 165 16.96 -5.96 0.69
CA TYR A 165 15.67 -5.27 0.79
C TYR A 165 14.88 -5.24 -0.51
N LEU A 166 15.46 -5.71 -1.62
CA LEU A 166 14.80 -5.71 -2.93
C LEU A 166 13.51 -6.56 -2.93
N GLY A 167 13.52 -7.69 -2.24
CA GLY A 167 12.33 -8.53 -2.07
C GLY A 167 11.19 -7.80 -1.33
N TRP A 168 11.51 -6.93 -0.38
CA TRP A 168 10.52 -6.15 0.37
C TRP A 168 9.98 -5.00 -0.47
N VAL A 169 10.83 -4.33 -1.25
CA VAL A 169 10.41 -3.26 -2.16
C VAL A 169 9.47 -3.80 -3.23
N ALA A 170 9.82 -4.91 -3.88
CA ALA A 170 8.97 -5.55 -4.88
C ALA A 170 7.62 -6.01 -4.28
N ALA A 171 7.65 -6.57 -3.07
CA ALA A 171 6.43 -6.96 -2.35
C ALA A 171 5.52 -5.76 -2.05
N SER A 172 6.09 -4.66 -1.56
CA SER A 172 5.38 -3.40 -1.29
C SER A 172 4.72 -2.84 -2.55
N SER A 173 5.47 -2.75 -3.66
CA SER A 173 4.92 -2.23 -4.92
C SER A 173 3.79 -3.10 -5.44
N ILE A 174 3.92 -4.43 -5.43
CA ILE A 174 2.86 -5.33 -5.91
C ILE A 174 1.62 -5.25 -5.03
N GLY A 175 1.78 -5.28 -3.70
CA GLY A 175 0.65 -5.17 -2.79
C GLY A 175 -0.09 -3.83 -2.93
N LEU A 176 0.66 -2.72 -3.02
CA LEU A 176 0.05 -1.39 -3.21
C LEU A 176 -0.63 -1.27 -4.58
N MET A 177 -0.03 -1.78 -5.67
CA MET A 177 -0.69 -1.80 -6.98
C MET A 177 -2.00 -2.58 -6.95
N ALA A 178 -2.03 -3.75 -6.29
CA ALA A 178 -3.25 -4.54 -6.15
C ALA A 178 -4.33 -3.79 -5.36
N GLY A 179 -3.96 -3.16 -4.24
CA GLY A 179 -4.87 -2.32 -3.46
C GLY A 179 -5.41 -1.12 -4.25
N SER A 180 -4.53 -0.41 -4.95
CA SER A 180 -4.91 0.73 -5.78
C SER A 180 -5.82 0.34 -6.94
N ALA A 181 -5.61 -0.84 -7.55
CA ALA A 181 -6.51 -1.35 -8.59
C ALA A 181 -7.93 -1.61 -8.04
N ILE A 182 -8.05 -2.18 -6.84
CA ILE A 182 -9.35 -2.38 -6.17
C ILE A 182 -10.04 -1.03 -5.90
N ILE A 183 -9.30 -0.03 -5.41
CA ILE A 183 -9.85 1.32 -5.19
C ILE A 183 -10.29 1.94 -6.51
N GLY A 184 -9.47 1.88 -7.55
CA GLY A 184 -9.78 2.46 -8.85
C GLY A 184 -11.03 1.87 -9.48
N VAL A 185 -11.14 0.53 -9.52
CA VAL A 185 -12.34 -0.16 -10.03
C VAL A 185 -13.55 0.11 -9.15
N GLY A 186 -13.37 0.07 -7.83
CA GLY A 186 -14.44 0.33 -6.87
C GLY A 186 -15.02 1.72 -7.02
N LEU A 187 -14.20 2.77 -7.02
CA LEU A 187 -14.65 4.14 -7.19
C LEU A 187 -15.31 4.37 -8.55
N TRP A 188 -14.75 3.79 -9.63
CA TRP A 188 -15.36 3.86 -10.95
C TRP A 188 -16.77 3.23 -10.97
N ALA A 189 -16.97 2.10 -10.29
CA ALA A 189 -18.29 1.46 -10.21
C ALA A 189 -19.33 2.24 -9.39
N TYR A 190 -18.89 3.16 -8.51
CA TYR A 190 -19.75 4.06 -7.74
C TYR A 190 -19.94 5.44 -8.41
N SER A 191 -19.26 5.71 -9.53
CA SER A 191 -19.27 7.01 -10.24
C SER A 191 -20.31 7.09 -11.35
#